data_AF-A0A293M1A7-F1
#
_entry.id   AF-A0A293M1A7-F1
#
_cell.length_a   1.000
_cell.length_b   1.000
_cell.length_c   1.000
_cell.angle_alpha   90.00
_cell.angle_beta   90.00
_cell.angle_gamma   90.00
#
_symmetry.space_group_name_H-M   'P 1'
#
loop_
_entity.id
_entity.type
_entity.pdbx_description
1 polymer ?
#
loop_
_entity_poly.entity_id
_entity_poly.type
_entity_poly.pdbx_seq_one_letter_code
_entity_poly.pdbx_strand_id
1 'polypeptide(L)'
;MKATSALLFLVFSCAVTGITNADRQLEPDLAGTPEGNICNLPHTIGPIECLAFFPMYTHDPALGRCVGFAYGGCRGTANRFRTLEDCEQRCPAEKPYDVCSLPPTTAPGERICPPEVDRYYYDASKGSCQPYKAVQCFRTQNSFETKEECDRRCQSPNSVE
;
A
#
# COMPACT_ATOMS: atom_id res chain seq x y z
N MET A 1 -33.48 52.58 -62.42
CA MET A 1 -33.64 52.61 -60.95
C MET A 1 -32.43 51.91 -60.35
N LYS A 2 -31.70 52.60 -59.46
CA LYS A 2 -30.34 52.26 -59.01
C LYS A 2 -30.37 51.16 -57.94
N ALA A 3 -29.41 50.24 -58.01
CA ALA A 3 -28.98 49.39 -56.90
C ALA A 3 -27.78 50.03 -56.20
N THR A 4 -27.73 50.02 -54.87
CA THR A 4 -26.50 50.07 -54.05
C THR A 4 -26.77 49.63 -52.60
N SER A 5 -25.80 48.86 -52.09
CA SER A 5 -25.61 48.27 -50.76
C SER A 5 -25.18 49.29 -49.69
N ALA A 6 -25.39 48.97 -48.39
CA ALA A 6 -24.41 49.20 -47.32
C ALA A 6 -24.77 48.45 -46.02
N LEU A 7 -23.78 47.71 -45.48
CA LEU A 7 -23.70 47.10 -44.15
C LEU A 7 -23.71 48.14 -43.01
N LEU A 8 -24.20 47.79 -41.80
CA LEU A 8 -23.42 47.92 -40.54
C LEU A 8 -24.06 47.24 -39.30
N PHE A 9 -23.42 46.15 -38.87
CA PHE A 9 -23.05 45.73 -37.50
C PHE A 9 -23.97 45.90 -36.25
N LEU A 10 -24.21 44.74 -35.60
CA LEU A 10 -24.15 44.45 -34.15
C LEU A 10 -25.23 44.99 -33.20
N VAL A 11 -26.12 44.10 -32.74
CA VAL A 11 -26.12 43.66 -31.34
C VAL A 11 -26.59 42.20 -31.24
N PHE A 12 -25.70 41.38 -30.69
CA PHE A 12 -25.84 39.97 -30.42
C PHE A 12 -26.76 39.80 -29.19
N SER A 13 -28.04 39.49 -29.38
CA SER A 13 -28.88 38.95 -28.29
C SER A 13 -28.95 37.44 -28.46
N CYS A 14 -27.85 36.77 -28.13
CA CYS A 14 -27.89 35.34 -27.85
C CYS A 14 -28.47 35.21 -26.43
N ALA A 15 -29.80 35.21 -26.33
CA ALA A 15 -30.46 34.77 -25.12
C ALA A 15 -30.07 33.30 -24.90
N VAL A 16 -29.20 33.13 -23.91
CA VAL A 16 -28.61 31.92 -23.35
C VAL A 16 -29.62 30.76 -23.35
N THR A 17 -29.53 29.89 -24.34
CA THR A 17 -30.17 28.57 -24.30
C THR A 17 -29.16 27.53 -24.78
N GLY A 18 -28.50 26.89 -23.80
CA GLY A 18 -27.96 25.54 -23.96
C GLY A 18 -26.57 25.40 -24.61
N ILE A 19 -25.53 25.85 -23.92
CA ILE A 19 -24.23 25.13 -23.90
C ILE A 19 -24.00 24.91 -22.39
N THR A 20 -23.86 23.71 -21.86
CA THR A 20 -22.76 22.79 -22.13
C THR A 20 -23.07 21.34 -21.75
N ASN A 21 -22.33 20.46 -22.42
CA ASN A 21 -21.89 19.14 -21.98
C ASN A 21 -22.95 18.03 -21.92
N ALA A 22 -23.09 17.38 -23.08
CA ALA A 22 -22.90 15.94 -23.12
C ALA A 22 -21.54 15.60 -22.48
N ASP A 23 -21.51 15.51 -21.16
CA ASP A 23 -20.48 14.76 -20.46
C ASP A 23 -21.15 13.75 -19.53
N ARG A 24 -20.61 12.57 -19.63
CA ARG A 24 -21.13 11.30 -19.16
C ARG A 24 -20.49 11.08 -17.81
N GLN A 25 -21.09 11.57 -16.74
CA GLN A 25 -20.72 11.16 -15.39
C GLN A 25 -21.96 10.79 -14.59
N LEU A 26 -22.44 9.58 -14.88
CA LEU A 26 -22.77 8.65 -13.80
C LEU A 26 -21.63 8.78 -12.78
N GLU A 27 -21.90 9.12 -11.53
CA GLU A 27 -20.94 8.88 -10.46
C GLU A 27 -20.96 7.37 -10.15
N PRO A 28 -19.97 6.55 -10.55
CA PRO A 28 -19.32 5.74 -9.54
C PRO A 28 -18.50 6.74 -8.70
N ASP A 29 -18.49 6.68 -7.37
CA ASP A 29 -17.27 6.21 -6.72
C ASP A 29 -17.52 6.06 -5.21
N LEU A 30 -18.17 4.96 -4.82
CA LEU A 30 -17.80 4.28 -3.58
C LEU A 30 -18.01 2.76 -3.68
N ALA A 31 -17.71 2.21 -4.85
CA ALA A 31 -17.66 0.78 -5.08
C ALA A 31 -16.56 0.47 -6.10
N GLY A 32 -15.33 0.31 -5.60
CA GLY A 32 -14.25 -0.39 -6.29
C GLY A 32 -13.68 0.31 -7.51
N THR A 33 -12.69 1.18 -7.31
CA THR A 33 -11.67 1.38 -8.34
C THR A 33 -10.77 0.14 -8.40
N PRO A 34 -10.26 -0.29 -9.56
CA PRO A 34 -9.30 -1.38 -9.67
C PRO A 34 -7.86 -0.98 -9.27
N GLU A 35 -7.64 0.20 -8.70
CA GLU A 35 -6.29 0.72 -8.46
C GLU A 35 -5.96 1.00 -6.98
N GLY A 36 -6.92 0.87 -6.07
CA GLY A 36 -6.67 0.89 -4.63
C GLY A 36 -6.35 -0.51 -4.11
N ASN A 37 -5.30 -0.65 -3.30
CA ASN A 37 -5.02 -1.91 -2.60
C ASN A 37 -6.24 -2.26 -1.72
N ILE A 38 -6.99 -3.29 -2.11
CA ILE A 38 -8.22 -3.77 -1.45
C ILE A 38 -7.97 -3.96 0.05
N CYS A 39 -6.77 -4.40 0.43
CA CYS A 39 -6.37 -4.70 1.80
C CYS A 39 -6.31 -3.46 2.72
N ASN A 40 -6.30 -2.26 2.13
CA ASN A 40 -6.29 -0.99 2.86
C ASN A 40 -7.66 -0.29 2.85
N LEU A 41 -8.68 -0.90 2.23
CA LEU A 41 -10.02 -0.34 2.28
C LEU A 41 -10.63 -0.55 3.67
N PRO A 42 -11.45 0.40 4.17
CA PRO A 42 -12.11 0.25 5.45
C PRO A 42 -13.11 -0.91 5.41
N HIS A 43 -13.13 -1.75 6.45
CA HIS A 43 -14.23 -2.69 6.66
C HIS A 43 -15.34 -2.03 7.46
N THR A 44 -16.59 -2.37 7.16
CA THR A 44 -17.75 -1.84 7.86
C THR A 44 -18.78 -2.94 8.07
N ILE A 45 -19.44 -2.92 9.23
CA ILE A 45 -20.61 -3.77 9.50
C ILE A 45 -21.73 -3.41 8.50
N GLY A 46 -21.87 -2.15 8.13
CA GLY A 46 -22.95 -1.64 7.28
C GLY A 46 -23.88 -0.72 8.06
N PRO A 47 -24.86 -0.09 7.39
CA PRO A 47 -25.82 0.81 8.05
C PRO A 47 -26.81 0.02 8.91
N ILE A 48 -27.54 0.73 9.77
CA ILE A 48 -28.59 0.16 10.65
C ILE A 48 -29.76 -0.50 9.89
N GLU A 49 -29.86 -0.28 8.58
CA GLU A 49 -30.84 -0.92 7.70
C GLU A 49 -30.49 -2.39 7.41
N CYS A 50 -29.23 -2.77 7.64
CA CYS A 50 -28.69 -4.09 7.32
C CYS A 50 -28.13 -4.72 8.60
N LEU A 51 -29.02 -5.42 9.31
CA LEU A 51 -28.77 -6.01 10.63
C LEU A 51 -28.58 -7.52 10.59
N ALA A 52 -28.33 -8.10 9.41
CA ALA A 52 -27.98 -9.51 9.33
C ALA A 52 -26.60 -9.75 9.98
N PHE A 53 -26.33 -11.00 10.39
CA PHE A 53 -25.04 -11.37 10.92
C PHE A 53 -24.37 -12.36 9.98
N PHE A 54 -23.42 -11.86 9.18
CA PHE A 54 -22.56 -12.69 8.34
C PHE A 54 -21.13 -12.67 8.89
N PRO A 55 -20.59 -13.80 9.39
CA PRO A 55 -19.19 -13.88 9.75
C PRO A 55 -18.35 -13.80 8.48
N MET A 56 -17.43 -12.85 8.44
CA MET A 56 -16.56 -12.56 7.30
C MET A 56 -15.15 -12.26 7.80
N TYR A 57 -14.21 -12.16 6.87
CA TYR A 57 -12.81 -11.80 7.14
C TYR A 57 -12.44 -10.50 6.44
N THR A 58 -11.59 -9.70 7.07
CA THR A 58 -11.05 -8.44 6.53
C THR A 58 -9.56 -8.36 6.85
N HIS A 59 -8.78 -7.73 5.99
CA HIS A 59 -7.44 -7.30 6.37
C HIS A 59 -7.53 -6.05 7.26
N ASP A 60 -6.86 -6.05 8.40
CA ASP A 60 -6.73 -4.89 9.27
C ASP A 60 -5.32 -4.31 9.12
N PRO A 61 -5.15 -3.16 8.45
CA PRO A 61 -3.84 -2.52 8.27
C PRO A 61 -3.15 -2.16 9.59
N ALA A 62 -3.89 -1.91 10.67
CA ALA A 62 -3.30 -1.62 11.97
C ALA A 62 -2.68 -2.86 12.62
N LEU A 63 -3.21 -4.05 12.29
CA LEU A 63 -2.70 -5.34 12.76
C LEU A 63 -1.80 -6.04 11.73
N GLY A 64 -1.74 -5.54 10.49
CA GLY A 64 -0.99 -6.13 9.39
C GLY A 64 -1.42 -7.55 9.03
N ARG A 65 -2.68 -7.93 9.30
CA ARG A 65 -3.18 -9.30 9.11
C ARG A 65 -4.69 -9.37 8.91
N CYS A 66 -5.14 -10.52 8.41
CA CYS A 66 -6.56 -10.84 8.32
C CYS A 66 -7.17 -11.14 9.69
N VAL A 67 -8.37 -10.61 9.92
CA VAL A 67 -9.16 -10.76 11.15
C VAL A 67 -10.62 -11.04 10.81
N GLY A 68 -11.32 -11.74 11.71
CA GLY A 68 -12.75 -11.96 11.59
C GLY A 68 -13.56 -10.73 11.99
N PHE A 69 -14.64 -10.44 11.27
CA PHE A 69 -15.58 -9.37 11.61
C PHE A 69 -17.02 -9.75 11.20
N ALA A 70 -18.00 -9.01 11.75
CA ALA A 70 -19.41 -9.18 11.41
C ALA A 70 -19.82 -8.25 10.26
N TYR A 71 -20.49 -8.80 9.25
CA TYR A 71 -21.07 -8.03 8.16
C TYR A 71 -22.60 -8.05 8.20
N GLY A 72 -23.19 -6.86 8.11
CA GLY A 72 -24.63 -6.54 8.17
C GLY A 72 -25.45 -6.99 6.97
N GLY A 73 -24.80 -7.38 5.88
CA GLY A 73 -25.45 -7.94 4.68
C GLY A 73 -25.69 -6.97 3.53
N CYS A 74 -25.37 -5.68 3.68
CA CYS A 74 -25.41 -4.73 2.56
C CYS A 74 -24.32 -3.66 2.66
N ARG A 75 -24.00 -3.02 1.52
CA ARG A 75 -22.95 -2.00 1.39
C ARG A 75 -21.56 -2.53 1.83
N GLY A 76 -20.65 -1.64 2.20
CA GLY A 76 -19.28 -1.97 2.59
C GLY A 76 -18.32 -2.01 1.39
N THR A 77 -17.08 -2.43 1.64
CA THR A 77 -15.99 -2.41 0.67
C THR A 77 -15.61 -3.81 0.20
N ALA A 78 -14.64 -3.89 -0.72
CA ALA A 78 -14.08 -5.15 -1.20
C ALA A 78 -13.13 -5.83 -0.19
N ASN A 79 -12.75 -5.16 0.91
CA ASN A 79 -11.98 -5.76 2.01
C ASN A 79 -12.89 -6.65 2.87
N ARG A 80 -13.44 -7.70 2.25
CA ARG A 80 -14.39 -8.62 2.86
C ARG A 80 -14.35 -9.96 2.15
N PHE A 81 -13.92 -10.98 2.87
CA PHE A 81 -13.67 -12.33 2.37
C PHE A 81 -14.50 -13.36 3.14
N ARG A 82 -14.86 -14.46 2.48
CA ARG A 82 -15.67 -15.52 3.11
C ARG A 82 -14.85 -16.44 4.01
N THR A 83 -13.59 -16.65 3.65
CA THR A 83 -12.67 -17.49 4.39
C THR A 83 -11.44 -16.68 4.78
N LEU A 84 -10.76 -17.13 5.85
CA LEU A 84 -9.48 -16.57 6.25
C LEU A 84 -8.44 -16.75 5.14
N GLU A 85 -8.43 -17.92 4.50
CA GLU A 85 -7.51 -18.25 3.42
C GLU A 85 -7.66 -17.31 2.21
N ASP A 86 -8.89 -17.03 1.75
CA ASP A 86 -9.13 -16.07 0.66
C ASP A 86 -8.61 -14.67 1.03
N CYS A 87 -8.79 -14.27 2.29
CA CYS A 87 -8.27 -13.00 2.79
C CYS A 87 -6.74 -13.00 2.75
N GLU A 88 -6.08 -14.02 3.30
CA GLU A 88 -4.61 -14.09 3.39
C GLU A 88 -3.95 -14.25 2.01
N GLN A 89 -4.60 -14.94 1.08
CA GLN A 89 -4.13 -15.02 -0.30
C GLN A 89 -4.20 -13.67 -1.01
N ARG A 90 -5.26 -12.87 -0.76
CA ARG A 90 -5.44 -11.57 -1.39
C ARG A 90 -4.67 -10.45 -0.68
N CYS A 91 -4.57 -10.56 0.64
CA CYS A 91 -4.03 -9.61 1.60
C CYS A 91 -3.08 -10.35 2.55
N PRO A 92 -1.91 -10.76 2.05
CA PRO A 92 -0.94 -11.49 2.84
C PRO A 92 -0.53 -10.65 4.06
N ALA A 93 -0.44 -11.32 5.21
CA ALA A 93 0.06 -10.68 6.42
C ALA A 93 1.41 -10.04 6.12
N GLU A 94 1.63 -8.86 6.69
CA GLU A 94 2.96 -8.26 6.64
C GLU A 94 3.92 -9.24 7.28
N LYS A 95 4.87 -9.76 6.47
CA LYS A 95 5.91 -10.61 7.02
C LYS A 95 6.59 -9.80 8.13
N PRO A 96 6.84 -10.39 9.31
CA PRO A 96 7.66 -9.74 10.31
C PRO A 96 8.90 -9.23 9.60
N TYR A 97 9.18 -7.95 9.74
CA TYR A 97 10.37 -7.34 9.16
C TYR A 97 11.58 -8.08 9.73
N ASP A 98 12.06 -9.07 8.99
CA ASP A 98 13.17 -9.89 9.42
C ASP A 98 14.45 -9.13 9.13
N VAL A 99 14.93 -8.48 10.19
CA VAL A 99 16.22 -7.79 10.21
C VAL A 99 17.32 -8.66 9.60
N CYS A 100 17.31 -9.97 9.86
CA CYS A 100 18.38 -10.87 9.46
C CYS A 100 18.32 -11.26 7.97
N SER A 101 17.19 -11.03 7.30
CA SER A 101 17.00 -11.22 5.87
C SER A 101 17.33 -9.98 5.03
N LEU A 102 17.58 -8.83 5.66
CA LEU A 102 17.92 -7.60 4.93
C LEU A 102 19.34 -7.69 4.35
N PRO A 103 19.62 -6.99 3.25
CA PRO A 103 20.99 -6.83 2.78
C PRO A 103 21.84 -6.09 3.82
N PRO A 104 23.15 -6.39 3.91
CA PRO A 104 24.06 -5.60 4.72
C PRO A 104 24.13 -4.17 4.22
N THR A 105 24.52 -3.25 5.11
CA THR A 105 24.72 -1.83 4.75
C THR A 105 25.93 -1.66 3.83
N THR A 106 25.74 -1.73 2.52
CA THR A 106 26.78 -1.46 1.51
C THR A 106 26.47 -0.18 0.75
N ALA A 107 27.48 0.61 0.39
CA ALA A 107 27.26 1.77 -0.47
C ALA A 107 26.73 1.33 -1.85
N PRO A 108 25.60 1.86 -2.32
CA PRO A 108 25.20 1.71 -3.72
C PRO A 108 26.05 2.66 -4.59
N GLY A 109 26.93 2.10 -5.42
CA GLY A 109 27.71 2.84 -6.43
C GLY A 109 28.74 3.84 -5.87
N GLU A 110 29.12 4.82 -6.69
CA GLU A 110 30.12 5.88 -6.40
C GLU A 110 29.62 6.98 -5.45
N ARG A 111 28.70 6.67 -4.53
CA ARG A 111 28.32 7.64 -3.49
C ARG A 111 29.33 7.57 -2.34
N ILE A 112 30.04 8.68 -2.14
CA ILE A 112 31.00 8.85 -1.06
C ILE A 112 30.24 8.82 0.27
N CYS A 113 30.35 7.71 1.01
CA CYS A 113 29.87 7.59 2.38
C CYS A 113 31.00 7.15 3.32
N PRO A 114 31.80 8.10 3.85
CA PRO A 114 32.92 7.80 4.73
C PRO A 114 32.56 7.94 6.22
N PRO A 115 33.38 7.40 7.15
CA PRO A 115 34.27 6.24 7.02
C PRO A 115 33.54 4.91 7.27
N GLU A 116 34.03 3.85 6.62
CA GLU A 116 33.60 2.48 6.88
C GLU A 116 33.91 2.07 8.33
N VAL A 117 32.98 1.36 8.96
CA VAL A 117 33.15 0.83 10.32
C VAL A 117 33.03 -0.68 10.31
N ASP A 118 33.88 -1.35 11.10
CA ASP A 118 33.79 -2.79 11.30
C ASP A 118 32.50 -3.15 12.03
N ARG A 119 31.71 -4.03 11.42
CA ARG A 119 30.42 -4.49 11.95
C ARG A 119 30.18 -5.95 11.56
N TYR A 120 29.07 -6.50 12.03
CA TYR A 120 28.59 -7.83 11.70
C TYR A 120 27.22 -7.76 11.03
N TYR A 121 26.95 -8.66 10.09
CA TYR A 121 25.63 -8.87 9.51
C TYR A 121 25.34 -10.37 9.47
N TYR A 122 24.06 -10.74 9.46
CA TYR A 122 23.66 -12.12 9.25
C TYR A 122 23.67 -12.44 7.75
N ASP A 123 24.50 -13.41 7.37
CA ASP A 123 24.56 -13.95 6.02
C ASP A 123 23.69 -15.21 5.96
N ALA A 124 22.47 -15.07 5.44
CA ALA A 124 21.53 -16.18 5.32
C ALA A 124 22.06 -17.31 4.43
N SER A 125 22.95 -17.02 3.45
CA SER A 125 23.54 -18.05 2.60
C SER A 125 24.54 -18.94 3.36
N LYS A 126 25.18 -18.37 4.38
CA LYS A 126 26.10 -19.08 5.29
C LYS A 126 25.46 -19.49 6.60
N GLY A 127 24.18 -19.15 6.80
CA GLY A 127 23.44 -19.35 8.04
C GLY A 127 24.10 -18.75 9.29
N SER A 128 24.94 -17.71 9.15
CA SER A 128 25.81 -17.25 10.24
C SER A 128 26.16 -15.77 10.15
N CYS A 129 26.52 -15.18 11.29
CA CYS A 129 26.95 -13.78 11.38
C CYS A 129 28.40 -13.61 10.88
N GLN A 130 28.58 -12.71 9.92
CA GLN A 130 29.85 -12.45 9.23
C GLN A 130 30.30 -11.00 9.45
N PRO A 131 31.60 -10.74 9.61
CA PRO A 131 32.12 -9.38 9.66
C PRO A 131 32.02 -8.71 8.29
N TYR A 132 31.81 -7.40 8.26
CA TYR A 132 31.83 -6.60 7.04
C TYR A 132 32.16 -5.12 7.33
N LYS A 133 32.55 -4.39 6.28
CA LYS A 133 32.80 -2.94 6.32
C LYS A 133 31.50 -2.20 6.03
N ALA A 134 30.84 -1.72 7.09
CA ALA A 134 29.58 -1.00 6.97
C ALA A 134 29.81 0.47 6.64
N VAL A 135 29.10 1.00 5.65
CA VAL A 135 29.02 2.45 5.47
C VAL A 135 28.08 3.07 6.49
N GLN A 136 28.29 4.34 6.84
CA GLN A 136 27.48 5.02 7.87
C GLN A 136 26.19 5.64 7.34
N CYS A 137 26.10 5.85 6.02
CA CYS A 137 24.90 6.31 5.36
C CYS A 137 23.96 5.12 5.04
N PHE A 138 22.64 5.37 4.97
CA PHE A 138 21.65 4.39 4.52
C PHE A 138 21.75 3.03 5.22
N ARG A 139 21.96 3.04 6.54
CA ARG A 139 22.13 1.83 7.34
C ARG A 139 20.88 0.95 7.36
N THR A 140 21.04 -0.30 6.96
CA THR A 140 20.06 -1.36 7.16
C THR A 140 20.14 -1.89 8.58
N GLN A 141 19.06 -2.47 9.10
CA GLN A 141 19.07 -3.02 10.46
C GLN A 141 19.93 -4.29 10.59
N ASN A 142 20.30 -4.94 9.47
CA ASN A 142 21.27 -6.04 9.43
C ASN A 142 22.71 -5.52 9.53
N SER A 143 23.01 -4.85 10.64
CA SER A 143 24.27 -4.14 10.87
C SER A 143 24.52 -4.02 12.37
N PHE A 144 25.15 -5.03 12.95
CA PHE A 144 25.39 -5.17 14.38
C PHE A 144 26.81 -4.76 14.75
N GLU A 145 27.00 -4.24 15.95
CA GLU A 145 28.33 -3.77 16.39
C GLU A 145 29.23 -4.93 16.78
N THR A 146 28.65 -5.96 17.39
CA THR A 146 29.35 -7.16 17.84
C THR A 146 28.75 -8.42 17.23
N LYS A 147 29.57 -9.48 17.13
CA LYS A 147 29.11 -10.79 16.67
C LYS A 147 28.03 -11.36 17.58
N GLU A 148 28.17 -11.18 18.89
CA GLU A 148 27.22 -11.68 19.89
C GLU A 148 25.84 -11.04 19.76
N GLU A 149 25.77 -9.73 19.50
CA GLU A 149 24.52 -9.03 19.22
C GLU A 149 23.82 -9.62 17.99
N CYS A 150 24.59 -9.84 16.91
CA CYS A 150 24.09 -10.46 15.69
C CYS A 150 23.59 -11.89 15.94
N ASP A 151 24.40 -12.73 16.58
CA ASP A 151 24.05 -14.12 16.87
C ASP A 151 22.78 -14.20 17.72
N ARG A 152 22.69 -13.40 18.79
CA ARG A 152 21.49 -13.36 19.65
C ARG A 152 20.25 -12.94 18.86
N ARG A 153 20.38 -12.00 17.93
CA ARG A 153 19.25 -11.48 17.15
C ARG A 153 18.82 -12.39 16.00
N CYS A 154 19.76 -13.12 15.40
CA CYS A 154 19.58 -13.82 14.12
C CYS A 154 19.78 -15.34 14.16
N GLN A 155 20.31 -15.90 15.24
CA GLN A 155 20.52 -17.35 15.41
C GLN A 155 19.66 -17.93 16.55
N SER A 156 18.57 -17.26 16.92
CA SER A 156 17.62 -17.81 17.89
C SER A 156 16.98 -19.10 17.34
N PRO A 157 16.89 -20.19 18.14
CA PRO A 157 16.51 -21.52 17.66
C PRO A 157 14.99 -21.72 17.48
N ASN A 158 14.27 -20.79 16.85
CA ASN A 158 12.81 -20.90 16.67
C ASN A 158 12.31 -20.36 15.32
N SER A 159 12.68 -21.02 14.22
CA SER A 159 12.02 -20.84 12.91
C SER A 159 11.92 -22.14 12.10
N VAL A 160 12.00 -23.30 12.77
CA VAL A 160 11.69 -24.59 12.17
C VAL A 160 10.74 -25.34 13.10
N GLU A 161 9.45 -25.03 13.01
CA GLU A 161 8.38 -25.96 13.36
C GLU A 161 7.18 -25.72 12.43
#